data_AF-H1W0T5-F1
#
_entry.id   AF-H1W0T5-F1
#
_cell.length_a   1.000
_cell.length_b   1.000
_cell.length_c   1.000
_cell.angle_alpha   90.00
_cell.angle_beta   90.00
_cell.angle_gamma   90.00
#
_symmetry.space_group_name_H-M   'P 1'
#
loop_
_entity.id
_entity.type
_entity.pdbx_description
1 polymer ?
#
loop_
_entity_poly.entity_id
_entity_poly.type
_entity_poly.pdbx_seq_one_letter_code
_entity_poly.pdbx_strand_id
1 'polypeptide(L)'
;MTKQTLIETLPPILILHLKRFKFDTEGTTKIGKKVGYPLDLQLPVEVLSKRRRNALVAEGAPMPKYRLIGVVYHHGKQANGGHYTVDVRRQDDNEWIRLDDTVIRRVRSEDVAEAGAEEEVKETGRSGPASRDASANRFGAMADEDEGDGWKEVTTSTRGGDKSGEKKWSAVANGNGLAPKGKSAKDNIKDNKVAYLLFYQRI
;
A
#
# COMPACT_ATOMS: atom_id res chain seq x y z
N MET A 1 -9.52 38.37 3.97
CA MET A 1 -9.79 38.05 2.54
C MET A 1 -9.51 36.57 2.33
N THR A 2 -10.47 35.79 1.87
CA THR A 2 -10.29 34.35 1.59
C THR A 2 -9.94 34.15 0.13
N LYS A 3 -8.91 33.34 -0.16
CA LYS A 3 -8.51 32.97 -1.52
C LYS A 3 -9.05 31.58 -1.83
N GLN A 4 -9.66 31.41 -2.99
CA GLN A 4 -10.16 30.12 -3.49
C GLN A 4 -9.70 29.91 -4.93
N THR A 5 -9.33 28.68 -5.27
CA THR A 5 -8.99 28.24 -6.63
C THR A 5 -10.05 27.25 -7.09
N LEU A 6 -10.62 27.46 -8.29
CA LEU A 6 -11.69 26.65 -8.87
C LEU A 6 -11.33 26.22 -10.29
N ILE A 7 -11.95 25.15 -10.77
CA ILE A 7 -11.77 24.61 -12.12
C ILE A 7 -12.72 25.33 -13.08
N GLU A 8 -12.16 26.07 -14.02
CA GLU A 8 -12.91 26.73 -15.11
C GLU A 8 -13.11 25.79 -16.30
N THR A 9 -12.05 25.06 -16.68
CA THR A 9 -12.01 24.19 -17.86
C THR A 9 -11.66 22.77 -17.46
N LEU A 10 -12.39 21.80 -18.02
CA LEU A 10 -12.22 20.38 -17.73
C LEU A 10 -11.29 19.73 -18.75
N PRO A 11 -10.11 19.21 -18.34
CA PRO A 11 -9.19 18.57 -19.26
C PRO A 11 -9.71 17.18 -19.69
N PRO A 12 -9.34 16.68 -20.89
CA PRO A 12 -9.63 15.31 -21.28
C PRO A 12 -8.98 14.27 -20.36
N ILE A 13 -7.76 14.57 -19.88
CA ILE A 13 -7.03 13.79 -18.86
C ILE A 13 -6.76 14.70 -17.66
N LEU A 14 -7.33 14.34 -16.51
CA LEU A 14 -7.06 14.97 -15.22
C LEU A 14 -5.92 14.22 -14.53
N ILE A 15 -4.83 14.91 -14.23
CA ILE A 15 -3.69 14.35 -13.49
C ILE A 15 -3.70 14.94 -12.08
N LEU A 16 -3.82 14.07 -11.08
CA LEU A 16 -3.77 14.48 -9.67
C LEU A 16 -2.43 14.04 -9.07
N HIS A 17 -1.61 15.02 -8.71
CA HIS A 17 -0.36 14.80 -7.99
C HIS A 17 -0.61 14.93 -6.49
N LEU A 18 -0.53 13.82 -5.77
CA LEU A 18 -0.63 13.80 -4.32
C LEU A 18 0.69 14.27 -3.75
N LYS A 19 0.70 15.43 -3.06
CA LYS A 19 1.92 15.99 -2.45
C LYS A 19 2.39 15.09 -1.30
N ARG A 20 3.24 14.11 -1.60
CA ARG A 20 3.76 13.11 -0.65
C ARG A 20 5.02 13.52 0.09
N PHE A 21 5.59 14.68 -0.21
CA PHE A 21 6.86 15.11 0.38
C PHE A 21 6.70 16.50 0.97
N LYS A 22 7.08 16.64 2.24
CA LYS A 22 7.21 17.91 2.94
C LYS A 22 8.70 18.19 3.12
N PHE A 23 9.12 19.39 2.77
CA PHE A 23 10.44 19.92 3.05
C PHE A 23 10.30 20.89 4.21
N ASP A 24 11.11 20.69 5.25
CA ASP A 24 11.21 21.56 6.42
C ASP A 24 12.68 21.86 6.71
N THR A 25 12.94 22.73 7.69
CA THR A 25 14.31 23.08 8.12
C THR A 25 15.11 21.86 8.60
N GLU A 26 14.43 20.84 9.10
CA GLU A 26 15.01 19.58 9.62
C GLU A 26 15.22 18.51 8.54
N GLY A 27 14.80 18.76 7.29
CA GLY A 27 14.98 17.84 6.17
C GLY A 27 13.69 17.53 5.40
N THR A 28 13.68 16.40 4.68
CA THR A 28 12.57 15.99 3.83
C THR A 28 11.86 14.75 4.36
N THR A 29 10.55 14.85 4.58
CA THR A 29 9.75 13.76 5.15
C THR A 29 8.70 13.26 4.15
N LYS A 30 8.61 11.93 4.00
CA LYS A 30 7.55 11.27 3.21
C LYS A 30 6.26 11.18 4.02
N ILE A 31 5.15 11.58 3.40
CA ILE A 31 3.81 11.48 3.94
C ILE A 31 3.23 10.12 3.53
N GLY A 32 3.22 9.18 4.48
CA GLY A 32 2.70 7.82 4.30
C GLY A 32 1.17 7.70 4.33
N LYS A 33 0.44 8.79 4.59
CA LYS A 33 -1.02 8.79 4.73
C LYS A 33 -1.69 8.21 3.48
N LYS A 34 -2.50 7.16 3.61
CA LYS A 34 -3.32 6.65 2.50
C LYS A 34 -4.40 7.68 2.13
N VAL A 35 -4.70 7.78 0.84
CA VAL A 35 -5.70 8.71 0.31
C VAL A 35 -6.56 7.88 -0.63
N GLY A 36 -7.84 7.73 -0.28
CA GLY A 36 -8.79 7.00 -1.10
C GLY A 36 -8.97 7.68 -2.45
N TYR A 37 -9.04 6.88 -3.51
CA TYR A 37 -9.36 7.35 -4.86
C TYR A 37 -10.31 6.36 -5.52
N PRO A 38 -11.46 6.82 -6.05
CA PRO A 38 -12.42 5.93 -6.68
C PRO A 38 -11.97 5.55 -8.09
N LEU A 39 -12.40 4.38 -8.58
CA LEU A 39 -12.15 4.00 -9.98
C LEU A 39 -12.90 4.90 -10.97
N ASP A 40 -14.10 5.37 -10.60
CA ASP A 40 -14.85 6.39 -11.33
C ASP A 40 -15.07 7.60 -10.41
N LEU A 41 -14.48 8.74 -10.77
CA LEU A 41 -14.52 10.00 -10.03
C LEU A 41 -15.57 10.93 -10.64
N GLN A 42 -16.61 11.24 -9.88
CA GLN A 42 -17.49 12.36 -10.19
C GLN A 42 -16.95 13.62 -9.52
N LEU A 43 -16.73 14.69 -10.28
CA LEU A 43 -16.23 15.93 -9.70
C LEU A 43 -17.33 16.60 -8.86
N PRO A 44 -17.05 17.00 -7.61
CA PRO A 44 -17.97 17.78 -6.81
C PRO A 44 -18.29 19.12 -7.49
N VAL A 45 -19.50 19.63 -7.31
CA VAL A 45 -19.91 20.89 -7.94
C VAL A 45 -19.13 22.08 -7.38
N GLU A 46 -18.68 21.99 -6.13
CA GLU A 46 -17.97 23.02 -5.39
C GLU A 46 -16.56 23.29 -5.94
N VAL A 47 -15.96 22.33 -6.65
CA VAL A 47 -14.64 22.51 -7.26
C VAL A 47 -14.71 23.25 -8.60
N LEU A 48 -15.91 23.43 -9.15
CA LEU A 48 -16.12 24.10 -10.43
C LEU A 48 -16.36 25.60 -10.24
N SER A 49 -15.88 26.39 -11.20
CA SER A 49 -16.15 27.82 -11.22
C SER A 49 -17.65 28.11 -11.38
N LYS A 50 -18.09 29.30 -10.95
CA LYS A 50 -19.49 29.74 -11.15
C LYS A 50 -19.89 29.69 -12.63
N ARG A 51 -19.00 30.12 -13.53
CA ARG A 51 -19.24 30.11 -14.97
C ARG A 51 -19.44 28.69 -15.49
N ARG A 52 -18.56 27.75 -15.10
CA ARG A 52 -18.68 26.36 -15.55
C ARG A 52 -19.95 25.69 -15.03
N ARG A 53 -20.31 25.94 -13.76
CA ARG A 53 -21.56 25.44 -13.17
C ARG A 53 -22.79 25.93 -13.94
N ASN A 54 -22.86 27.24 -14.21
CA ASN A 54 -23.99 27.81 -14.93
C ASN A 54 -24.10 27.26 -16.37
N ALA A 55 -22.97 27.02 -17.03
CA ALA A 55 -22.95 26.38 -18.36
C ALA A 55 -23.53 24.95 -18.32
N LEU A 56 -23.11 24.13 -17.36
CA LEU A 56 -23.65 22.76 -17.20
C LEU A 56 -25.17 22.77 -16.98
N VAL A 57 -25.67 23.70 -16.16
CA VAL A 57 -27.12 23.85 -15.92
C VAL A 57 -27.86 24.29 -17.18
N ALA A 58 -27.34 25.28 -17.91
CA ALA A 58 -27.96 25.78 -19.14
C ALA A 58 -27.97 24.72 -20.26
N GLU A 59 -26.94 23.88 -20.33
CA GLU A 59 -26.82 22.78 -21.29
C GLU A 59 -27.62 21.54 -20.87
N GLY A 60 -28.17 21.49 -19.64
CA GLY A 60 -28.76 20.27 -19.08
C GLY A 60 -27.75 19.12 -18.97
N ALA A 61 -26.46 19.43 -18.93
CA ALA A 61 -25.39 18.45 -18.98
C ALA A 61 -25.20 17.77 -17.60
N PRO A 62 -24.90 16.46 -17.56
CA PRO A 62 -24.61 15.79 -16.32
C PRO A 62 -23.31 16.30 -15.69
N MET A 63 -23.16 16.06 -14.38
CA MET A 63 -21.92 16.39 -13.68
C MET A 63 -20.73 15.64 -14.28
N PRO A 64 -19.57 16.30 -14.48
CA PRO A 64 -18.41 15.70 -15.12
C PRO A 64 -17.92 14.45 -14.38
N LYS A 65 -17.71 13.38 -15.15
CA LYS A 65 -17.16 12.12 -14.65
C LYS A 65 -15.82 11.83 -15.29
N TYR A 66 -14.98 11.20 -14.51
CA TYR A 66 -13.67 10.73 -14.91
C TYR A 66 -13.49 9.28 -14.47
N ARG A 67 -12.70 8.53 -15.23
CA ARG A 67 -12.34 7.15 -14.97
C ARG A 67 -10.85 7.05 -14.71
N LEU A 68 -10.48 6.39 -13.63
CA LEU A 68 -9.08 6.11 -13.32
C LEU A 68 -8.54 5.14 -14.38
N ILE A 69 -7.46 5.56 -15.04
CA ILE A 69 -6.77 4.80 -16.08
C ILE A 69 -5.33 4.46 -15.70
N GLY A 70 -4.78 5.12 -14.68
CA GLY A 70 -3.43 4.86 -14.23
C GLY A 70 -3.16 5.37 -12.82
N VAL A 71 -2.32 4.64 -12.08
CA VAL A 71 -1.82 5.01 -10.76
C VAL A 71 -0.33 4.77 -10.72
N VAL A 72 0.43 5.79 -10.33
CA VAL A 72 1.86 5.65 -10.02
C VAL A 72 2.01 5.56 -8.51
N TYR A 73 2.71 4.54 -8.04
CA TYR A 73 3.01 4.33 -6.63
C TYR A 73 4.46 4.68 -6.33
N HIS A 74 4.70 5.32 -5.19
CA HIS A 74 6.04 5.48 -4.65
C HIS A 74 6.23 4.56 -3.43
N HIS A 75 7.19 3.65 -3.53
CA HIS A 75 7.62 2.73 -2.48
C HIS A 75 8.72 3.33 -1.61
N GLY A 76 9.08 2.69 -0.51
CA GLY A 76 10.16 3.15 0.38
C GLY A 76 9.74 4.19 1.41
N LYS A 77 10.63 4.48 2.38
CA LYS A 77 10.34 5.38 3.51
C LYS A 77 10.83 6.81 3.30
N GLN A 78 11.84 6.99 2.46
CA GLN A 78 12.50 8.28 2.28
C GLN A 78 11.86 9.06 1.13
N ALA A 79 12.16 10.35 1.06
CA ALA A 79 11.69 11.23 -0.02
C ALA A 79 12.69 11.36 -1.17
N ASN A 80 13.96 11.16 -0.88
CA ASN A 80 15.10 11.23 -1.80
C ASN A 80 15.44 9.88 -2.46
N GLY A 81 14.71 8.81 -2.14
CA GLY A 81 14.95 7.48 -2.66
C GLY A 81 13.76 6.56 -2.46
N GLY A 82 13.50 5.73 -3.46
CA GLY A 82 12.41 4.76 -3.46
C GLY A 82 12.32 4.02 -4.79
N HIS A 83 11.23 3.29 -4.95
CA HIS A 83 10.91 2.54 -6.16
C HIS A 83 9.56 2.98 -6.69
N TYR A 84 9.39 3.00 -8.01
CA TYR A 84 8.13 3.40 -8.64
C TYR A 84 7.53 2.22 -9.40
N THR A 85 6.26 1.94 -9.12
CA THR A 85 5.48 0.96 -9.88
C THR A 85 4.23 1.62 -10.41
N VAL A 86 3.67 1.09 -11.49
CA VAL A 86 2.50 1.69 -12.14
C VAL A 86 1.41 0.64 -12.31
N ASP A 87 0.18 0.98 -11.93
CA ASP A 87 -1.00 0.25 -12.36
C ASP A 87 -1.64 0.98 -13.53
N VAL A 88 -1.90 0.29 -14.64
CA VAL A 88 -2.52 0.85 -15.84
C VAL A 88 -3.74 0.02 -16.20
N ARG A 89 -4.83 0.70 -16.56
CA ARG A 89 -6.04 0.08 -17.10
C ARG A 89 -5.90 -0.06 -18.61
N ARG A 90 -6.03 -1.28 -19.13
CA ARG A 90 -6.02 -1.53 -20.57
C ARG A 90 -7.30 -0.99 -21.22
N GLN A 91 -7.19 -0.52 -22.46
CA GLN A 91 -8.30 0.06 -23.22
C GLN A 91 -9.24 -0.98 -23.83
N ASP A 92 -8.74 -2.20 -24.07
CA ASP A 92 -9.45 -3.29 -24.75
C ASP A 92 -10.33 -4.11 -23.80
N ASP A 93 -9.77 -4.58 -22.68
CA ASP A 93 -10.44 -5.55 -21.80
C ASP A 93 -10.86 -4.96 -20.43
N ASN A 94 -10.61 -3.66 -20.21
CA ASN A 94 -10.77 -3.00 -18.90
C ASN A 94 -10.01 -3.68 -17.74
N GLU A 95 -9.05 -4.56 -18.05
CA GLU A 95 -8.20 -5.21 -17.07
C GLU A 95 -7.11 -4.25 -16.56
N TRP A 96 -6.71 -4.44 -15.31
CA TRP A 96 -5.57 -3.73 -14.73
C TRP A 96 -4.30 -4.56 -14.82
N ILE A 97 -3.21 -3.89 -15.18
CA ILE A 97 -1.86 -4.44 -15.19
C ILE A 97 -0.99 -3.60 -14.27
N ARG A 98 -0.23 -4.26 -13.39
CA ARG A 98 0.90 -3.67 -12.67
C ARG A 98 2.20 -3.87 -13.44
N LEU A 99 2.91 -2.77 -13.63
CA LEU A 99 4.24 -2.68 -14.20
C LEU A 99 5.22 -2.37 -13.07
N ASP A 100 6.15 -3.29 -12.84
CA ASP A 100 7.21 -3.23 -11.85
C ASP A 100 8.53 -3.59 -12.54
N ASP A 101 9.17 -2.58 -13.13
CA ASP A 101 10.30 -2.72 -14.06
C ASP A 101 10.04 -3.74 -15.18
N THR A 102 10.67 -4.92 -15.09
CA THR A 102 10.55 -6.01 -16.06
C THR A 102 9.41 -6.98 -15.73
N VAL A 103 8.79 -6.83 -14.56
CA VAL A 103 7.72 -7.69 -14.07
C VAL A 103 6.37 -7.06 -14.40
N ILE A 104 5.60 -7.77 -15.21
CA ILE A 104 4.26 -7.38 -15.65
C ILE A 104 3.26 -8.39 -15.10
N ARG A 105 2.23 -7.93 -14.38
CA ARG A 105 1.22 -8.80 -13.79
C ARG A 105 -0.18 -8.22 -13.85
N ARG A 106 -1.18 -9.08 -13.95
CA ARG A 106 -2.59 -8.67 -13.80
C ARG A 106 -2.88 -8.30 -12.35
N VAL A 107 -3.77 -7.33 -12.15
CA VAL A 107 -4.27 -6.87 -10.86
C VAL A 107 -5.78 -6.70 -10.96
N ARG A 108 -6.51 -6.91 -9.86
CA ARG A 108 -7.95 -6.67 -9.84
C ARG A 108 -8.25 -5.21 -9.58
N SER A 109 -9.37 -4.74 -10.10
CA SER A 109 -9.85 -3.37 -9.87
C SER A 109 -9.99 -3.04 -8.38
N GLU A 110 -10.44 -4.00 -7.58
CA GLU A 110 -10.57 -3.87 -6.12
C GLU A 110 -9.20 -3.63 -5.45
N ASP A 111 -8.16 -4.35 -5.87
CA ASP A 111 -6.81 -4.20 -5.30
C ASP A 111 -6.20 -2.83 -5.63
N VAL A 112 -6.57 -2.25 -6.79
CA VAL A 112 -6.19 -0.88 -7.18
C VAL A 112 -6.89 0.15 -6.30
N ALA A 113 -8.20 -0.01 -6.07
CA ALA A 113 -8.98 0.88 -5.22
C ALA A 113 -8.54 0.82 -3.74
N GLU A 114 -8.31 -0.39 -3.22
CA GLU A 114 -7.88 -0.62 -1.83
C GLU A 114 -6.47 -0.08 -1.56
N ALA A 115 -5.60 0.01 -2.56
CA ALA A 115 -4.26 0.58 -2.38
C ALA A 115 -4.27 2.05 -1.89
N GLY A 116 -5.39 2.76 -2.06
CA GLY A 116 -5.64 4.09 -1.50
C GLY A 116 -6.45 4.12 -0.20
N ALA A 117 -7.10 3.02 0.21
CA ALA A 117 -7.96 3.01 1.39
C ALA A 117 -7.17 3.31 2.68
N GLU A 118 -7.75 4.12 3.56
CA GLU A 118 -7.20 4.38 4.89
C GLU A 118 -7.28 3.07 5.71
N GLU A 119 -6.18 2.65 6.33
CA GLU A 119 -6.24 1.56 7.31
C GLU A 119 -6.98 2.09 8.55
N GLU A 120 -8.09 1.45 8.93
CA GLU A 120 -8.69 1.71 10.24
C GLU A 120 -7.65 1.41 11.32
N VAL A 121 -7.31 2.43 12.11
CA VAL A 121 -6.45 2.25 13.28
C VAL A 121 -7.23 1.38 14.25
N LYS A 122 -6.91 0.08 14.27
CA LYS A 122 -7.41 -0.82 15.29
C LYS A 122 -6.76 -0.40 16.60
N GLU A 123 -7.45 0.44 17.36
CA GLU A 123 -7.11 0.78 18.74
C GLU A 123 -6.92 -0.53 19.50
N THR A 124 -5.67 -0.90 19.78
CA THR A 124 -5.39 -1.95 20.75
C THR A 124 -5.74 -1.37 22.11
N GLY A 125 -7.02 -1.52 22.48
CA GLY A 125 -7.55 -1.09 23.76
C GLY A 125 -6.72 -1.64 24.90
N ARG A 126 -6.05 -0.75 25.63
CA ARG A 126 -5.49 -1.04 26.95
C ARG A 126 -6.55 -0.63 27.99
N SER A 127 -7.59 -1.45 28.13
CA SER A 127 -8.51 -1.37 29.26
C SER A 127 -7.90 -2.13 30.45
N GLY A 128 -7.14 -1.44 31.29
CA GLY A 128 -6.80 -1.92 32.62
C GLY A 128 -7.90 -1.50 33.61
N PRO A 129 -8.49 -2.40 34.40
CA PRO A 129 -9.37 -1.98 35.48
C PRO A 129 -8.53 -1.54 36.68
N ALA A 130 -8.84 -0.37 37.22
CA ALA A 130 -8.45 0.05 38.56
C ALA A 130 -9.56 -0.33 39.55
N SER A 131 -9.27 -1.19 40.53
CA SER A 131 -9.93 -1.15 41.83
C SER A 131 -9.00 -1.70 42.90
N ARG A 132 -8.76 -0.83 43.89
CA ARG A 132 -8.07 -1.09 45.14
C ARG A 132 -8.96 -1.96 46.03
N ASP A 133 -8.39 -2.94 46.73
CA ASP A 133 -8.80 -3.22 48.11
C ASP A 133 -7.66 -3.89 48.89
N ALA A 134 -7.58 -3.54 50.18
CA ALA A 134 -6.49 -3.83 51.08
C ALA A 134 -6.95 -4.74 52.23
N SER A 135 -6.16 -5.77 52.58
CA SER A 135 -6.07 -6.27 53.97
C SER A 135 -4.94 -7.29 54.21
N ALA A 136 -3.96 -6.84 55.00
CA ALA A 136 -3.21 -7.51 56.09
C ALA A 136 -2.67 -8.96 55.99
N ASN A 137 -1.32 -9.02 56.00
CA ASN A 137 -0.36 -9.85 56.76
C ASN A 137 -0.53 -11.38 56.86
N ARG A 138 0.50 -12.13 56.39
CA ARG A 138 1.12 -13.25 57.12
C ARG A 138 2.61 -13.39 56.77
N PHE A 139 3.41 -13.49 57.82
CA PHE A 139 4.88 -13.55 57.90
C PHE A 139 5.53 -14.74 57.18
N GLY A 140 6.77 -14.52 56.69
CA GLY A 140 7.93 -15.34 57.11
C GLY A 140 8.72 -16.11 56.05
N ALA A 141 10.02 -15.74 55.91
CA ALA A 141 11.21 -16.56 55.60
C ALA A 141 11.30 -17.16 54.18
N MET A 142 12.46 -17.38 53.54
CA MET A 142 13.87 -16.99 53.61
C MET A 142 14.47 -17.62 52.33
N ALA A 143 15.43 -16.96 51.69
CA ALA A 143 16.49 -17.53 50.84
C ALA A 143 16.10 -18.41 49.62
N ASP A 144 16.49 -18.00 48.41
CA ASP A 144 17.77 -18.46 47.84
C ASP A 144 17.96 -17.88 46.44
N GLU A 145 19.24 -17.63 46.15
CA GLU A 145 19.82 -17.10 44.93
C GLU A 145 19.61 -18.07 43.76
N ASP A 146 19.27 -17.56 42.56
CA ASP A 146 19.55 -18.29 41.33
C ASP A 146 19.97 -17.29 40.24
N GLU A 147 21.27 -17.34 39.93
CA GLU A 147 21.96 -16.58 38.90
C GLU A 147 21.82 -17.25 37.54
N GLY A 148 21.36 -16.48 36.56
CA GLY A 148 21.84 -16.42 35.17
C GLY A 148 22.27 -17.72 34.46
N ASP A 149 21.36 -18.27 33.67
CA ASP A 149 21.60 -19.25 32.62
C ASP A 149 22.18 -18.60 31.34
N GLY A 150 23.51 -18.60 31.28
CA GLY A 150 24.33 -18.22 30.11
C GLY A 150 24.35 -19.30 29.02
N TRP A 151 23.99 -18.89 27.81
CA TRP A 151 24.02 -19.69 26.58
C TRP A 151 25.47 -20.07 26.20
N LYS A 152 25.74 -21.37 26.01
CA LYS A 152 27.06 -21.89 25.59
C LYS A 152 27.12 -22.18 24.10
N GLU A 153 28.13 -21.59 23.47
CA GLU A 153 28.60 -21.78 22.11
C GLU A 153 29.38 -23.10 21.99
N VAL A 154 29.12 -23.91 20.94
CA VAL A 154 29.96 -25.06 20.57
C VAL A 154 30.50 -24.82 19.17
N THR A 155 31.82 -24.64 19.09
CA THR A 155 32.61 -24.82 17.86
C THR A 155 33.19 -26.23 17.88
N THR A 156 33.14 -26.95 16.76
CA THR A 156 34.28 -27.74 16.25
C THR A 156 34.05 -28.02 14.77
N SER A 157 35.04 -27.61 13.99
CA SER A 157 35.25 -27.92 12.59
C SER A 157 35.83 -29.32 12.44
N THR A 158 35.44 -30.06 11.39
CA THR A 158 36.33 -31.02 10.74
C THR A 158 36.04 -31.05 9.24
N ARG A 159 37.15 -31.14 8.51
CA ARG A 159 37.41 -30.85 7.11
C ARG A 159 37.48 -32.17 6.33
N GLY A 160 37.07 -32.14 5.05
CA GLY A 160 37.70 -32.99 4.02
C GLY A 160 36.79 -33.77 3.08
N GLY A 161 36.87 -33.45 1.79
CA GLY A 161 37.09 -34.47 0.75
C GLY A 161 35.99 -34.74 -0.28
N ASP A 162 36.09 -34.05 -1.41
CA ASP A 162 35.85 -34.47 -2.81
C ASP A 162 34.80 -35.54 -3.17
N LYS A 163 33.93 -35.22 -4.13
CA LYS A 163 33.96 -35.80 -5.50
C LYS A 163 32.83 -35.27 -6.40
N SER A 164 33.23 -35.08 -7.66
CA SER A 164 32.46 -34.93 -8.90
C SER A 164 31.16 -35.75 -8.98
N GLY A 165 30.12 -35.17 -9.57
CA GLY A 165 28.92 -35.92 -9.99
C GLY A 165 27.88 -35.05 -10.70
N GLU A 166 28.01 -34.95 -12.02
CA GLU A 166 26.96 -34.46 -12.92
C GLU A 166 25.65 -35.25 -12.74
N LYS A 167 24.51 -34.61 -12.49
CA LYS A 167 23.15 -35.14 -12.78
C LYS A 167 22.22 -33.97 -13.13
N LYS A 168 22.04 -33.71 -14.43
CA LYS A 168 20.91 -34.16 -15.27
C LYS A 168 19.60 -33.42 -14.98
N TRP A 169 19.31 -32.47 -15.88
CA TRP A 169 17.97 -31.99 -16.17
C TRP A 169 17.06 -33.17 -16.53
N SER A 170 15.89 -33.24 -15.91
CA SER A 170 14.81 -34.13 -16.34
C SER A 170 13.63 -33.27 -16.79
N ALA A 171 13.40 -33.29 -18.09
CA ALA A 171 12.12 -33.01 -18.70
C ALA A 171 11.49 -34.37 -19.03
N VAL A 172 10.25 -34.66 -18.57
CA VAL A 172 9.20 -35.25 -19.42
C VAL A 172 7.80 -35.14 -18.79
N ALA A 173 6.84 -34.84 -19.68
CA ALA A 173 5.51 -35.43 -19.87
C ALA A 173 4.35 -35.21 -18.88
N ASN A 174 3.29 -34.62 -19.45
CA ASN A 174 1.85 -34.83 -19.25
C ASN A 174 1.42 -35.97 -18.31
N GLY A 175 0.67 -35.59 -17.27
CA GLY A 175 -0.22 -36.47 -16.51
C GLY A 175 -1.39 -35.67 -15.97
N ASN A 176 -2.60 -36.03 -16.40
CA ASN A 176 -3.87 -35.47 -15.95
C ASN A 176 -4.01 -35.66 -14.43
N GLY A 177 -4.08 -34.56 -13.66
CA GLY A 177 -4.21 -34.63 -12.20
C GLY A 177 -4.55 -33.28 -11.59
N LEU A 178 -5.63 -33.28 -10.79
CA LEU A 178 -6.20 -32.21 -9.98
C LEU A 178 -5.32 -30.97 -9.71
N ALA A 179 -5.88 -29.80 -10.02
CA ALA A 179 -5.30 -28.48 -9.76
C ALA A 179 -4.93 -28.29 -8.27
N PRO A 180 -3.67 -27.95 -7.94
CA PRO A 180 -3.35 -27.49 -6.61
C PRO A 180 -3.84 -26.04 -6.48
N LYS A 181 -4.70 -25.77 -5.49
CA LYS A 181 -4.99 -24.41 -5.02
C LYS A 181 -3.67 -23.73 -4.69
N GLY A 182 -3.22 -22.84 -5.57
CA GLY A 182 -2.10 -21.95 -5.30
C GLY A 182 -2.44 -21.14 -4.05
N LYS A 183 -1.74 -21.41 -2.94
CA LYS A 183 -1.69 -20.47 -1.83
C LYS A 183 -1.09 -19.20 -2.39
N SER A 184 -1.90 -18.14 -2.47
CA SER A 184 -1.39 -16.79 -2.67
C SER A 184 -0.31 -16.58 -1.62
N ALA A 185 0.95 -16.42 -2.06
CA ALA A 185 2.01 -15.94 -1.21
C ALA A 185 1.49 -14.64 -0.60
N LYS A 186 1.17 -14.71 0.70
CA LYS A 186 0.77 -13.54 1.46
C LYS A 186 2.07 -12.77 1.67
N ASP A 187 2.42 -11.97 0.67
CA ASP A 187 3.54 -11.03 0.74
C ASP A 187 3.19 -10.01 1.82
N ASN A 188 3.43 -10.39 3.07
CA ASN A 188 3.22 -9.60 4.26
C ASN A 188 4.41 -8.65 4.46
N ILE A 189 4.86 -8.03 3.37
CA ILE A 189 5.65 -6.80 3.44
C ILE A 189 4.66 -5.73 3.86
N LYS A 190 4.95 -5.04 4.97
CA LYS A 190 4.30 -3.76 5.30
C LYS A 190 4.53 -2.83 4.12
N ASP A 191 3.59 -2.83 3.18
CA ASP A 191 3.73 -2.23 1.87
C ASP A 191 3.61 -0.70 2.05
N ASN A 192 4.75 -0.06 2.30
CA ASN A 192 4.85 1.39 2.50
C ASN A 192 4.68 2.18 1.18
N LYS A 193 4.02 1.57 0.20
CA LYS A 193 3.63 2.23 -1.04
C LYS A 193 2.52 3.23 -0.77
N VAL A 194 2.61 4.37 -1.45
CA VAL A 194 1.54 5.37 -1.49
C VAL A 194 1.30 5.75 -2.94
N ALA A 195 0.03 5.95 -3.31
CA ALA A 195 -0.30 6.53 -4.60
C ALA A 195 0.32 7.94 -4.69
N TYR A 196 0.98 8.24 -5.80
CA TYR A 196 1.74 9.47 -6.03
C TYR A 196 1.10 10.31 -7.15
N LEU A 197 0.84 9.68 -8.29
CA LEU A 197 0.09 10.28 -9.41
C LEU A 197 -1.14 9.43 -9.71
N LEU A 198 -2.26 10.10 -9.97
CA LEU A 198 -3.50 9.49 -10.46
C LEU A 198 -3.83 10.08 -11.83
N PHE A 199 -4.14 9.21 -12.78
CA PHE A 199 -4.52 9.58 -14.14
C PHE A 199 -5.99 9.24 -14.35
N TYR A 200 -6.77 10.27 -14.64
CA TYR A 200 -8.21 10.19 -14.81
C TYR A 200 -8.59 10.64 -16.23
N GLN A 201 -9.26 9.78 -17.00
CA GLN A 201 -9.79 10.11 -18.32
C GLN A 201 -11.25 10.54 -18.20
N ARG A 202 -11.64 11.64 -18.84
CA ARG A 202 -13.03 12.09 -18.86
C ARG A 202 -13.90 11.08 -19.63
N ILE A 203 -15.06 10.73 -19.07
CA ILE A 203 -16.06 9.82 -19.65
C ILE A 203 -17.43 10.47 -19.81
#